data_AF-A0AAD7CDX2-F1
#
_entry.id   AF-A0AAD7CDX2-F1
#
_cell.length_a   1.000
_cell.length_b   1.000
_cell.length_c   1.000
_cell.angle_alpha   90.00
_cell.angle_beta   90.00
_cell.angle_gamma   90.00
#
_symmetry.space_group_name_H-M   'P 1'
#
loop_
_entity.id
_entity.type
_entity.pdbx_description
1 polymer ?
#
loop_
_entity_poly.entity_id
_entity_poly.type
_entity_poly.pdbx_seq_one_letter_code
_entity_poly.pdbx_strand_id
1 'polypeptide(L)'
;GILSYLCQELRELEVLDEITRLRYDGLLPSSVTGLYRRRLLRSFYAWKANHGDPAHFHPTLKWDPSLGPRIPEAVVYSEWK
;
A
#
# COMPACT_ATOMS: atom_id res chain seq x y z
N GLY A 1 3.26 4.44 -18.58
CA GLY A 1 4.69 4.46 -18.95
C GLY A 1 5.48 3.69 -17.91
N ILE A 2 6.69 3.24 -18.22
CA ILE A 2 7.51 2.40 -17.31
C ILE A 2 7.78 3.10 -15.95
N LEU A 3 7.98 4.42 -15.98
CA LEU A 3 8.24 5.21 -14.76
C LEU A 3 7.06 5.20 -13.78
N SER A 4 5.81 5.22 -14.26
CA SER A 4 4.64 5.19 -13.38
C SER A 4 4.48 3.86 -12.66
N TYR A 5 4.90 2.75 -13.29
CA TYR A 5 4.87 1.43 -12.67
C TYR A 5 5.92 1.30 -11.56
N LEU A 6 7.15 1.78 -11.82
CA LEU A 6 8.21 1.78 -10.81
C LEU A 6 7.85 2.61 -9.57
N CYS A 7 7.29 3.81 -9.77
CA CYS A 7 6.84 4.64 -8.66
C CYS A 7 5.70 3.98 -7.86
N GLN A 8 4.88 3.16 -8.52
CA GLN A 8 3.84 2.40 -7.84
C GLN A 8 4.43 1.29 -6.96
N GLU A 9 5.33 0.47 -7.50
CA GLU A 9 5.99 -0.58 -6.71
C GLU A 9 6.77 0.02 -5.52
N LEU A 10 7.47 1.15 -5.73
CA LEU A 10 8.19 1.83 -4.64
C LEU A 10 7.25 2.32 -3.54
N ARG A 11 6.10 2.89 -3.91
CA ARG A 11 5.07 3.32 -2.95
C ARG A 11 4.50 2.14 -2.17
N GLU A 12 4.28 1.01 -2.84
CA GLU A 12 3.79 -0.20 -2.19
C GLU A 12 4.83 -0.77 -1.20
N LEU A 13 6.13 -0.65 -1.48
CA LEU A 13 7.20 -1.01 -0.55
C LEU A 13 7.24 -0.10 0.68
N GLU A 14 7.12 1.22 0.52
CA GLU A 14 7.04 2.15 1.67
C GLU A 14 5.87 1.81 2.60
N VAL A 15 4.73 1.44 2.04
CA VAL A 15 3.57 1.02 2.83
C VAL A 15 3.81 -0.29 3.57
N LEU A 16 4.47 -1.26 2.93
CA LEU A 16 4.82 -2.52 3.61
C LEU A 16 5.82 -2.30 4.75
N ASP A 17 6.78 -1.39 4.56
CA ASP A 17 7.72 -1.03 5.61
C ASP A 17 6.99 -0.39 6.80
N GLU A 18 6.06 0.52 6.53
CA GLU A 18 5.24 1.12 7.58
C GLU A 18 4.35 0.11 8.31
N ILE A 19 3.73 -0.83 7.59
CA ILE A 19 2.98 -1.94 8.21
C ILE A 19 3.90 -2.75 9.14
N THR A 20 5.13 -3.00 8.72
CA THR A 20 6.12 -3.75 9.50
C THR A 20 6.50 -2.97 10.77
N ARG A 21 6.75 -1.66 10.65
CA ARG A 21 7.00 -0.76 11.79
C ARG A 21 5.82 -0.74 12.77
N LEU A 22 4.59 -0.55 12.29
CA LEU A 22 3.40 -0.52 13.14
C LEU A 22 3.13 -1.86 13.83
N ARG A 23 3.48 -2.99 13.19
CA ARG A 23 3.42 -4.32 13.83
C ARG A 23 4.46 -4.45 14.94
N TYR A 24 5.68 -3.99 14.69
CA TYR A 24 6.73 -3.98 15.69
C TYR A 24 6.35 -3.12 16.90
N ASP A 25 5.79 -1.94 16.65
CA ASP A 25 5.31 -1.02 17.69
C ASP A 25 4.03 -1.49 18.40
N GLY A 26 3.38 -2.57 17.93
CA GLY A 26 2.11 -3.07 18.47
C GLY A 26 0.90 -2.14 18.21
N LEU A 27 1.06 -1.15 17.34
CA LEU A 27 0.04 -0.15 16.99
C LEU A 27 -0.87 -0.60 15.86
N LEU A 28 -0.46 -1.62 15.10
CA LEU A 28 -1.28 -2.14 14.00
C LEU A 28 -2.41 -3.02 14.54
N PRO A 29 -3.68 -2.72 14.23
CA PRO A 29 -4.78 -3.56 14.66
C PRO A 29 -4.76 -4.92 13.93
N SER A 30 -5.28 -5.94 14.62
CA SER A 30 -5.41 -7.30 14.11
C SER A 30 -6.35 -7.42 12.89
N SER A 31 -7.11 -6.37 12.56
CA SER A 31 -7.93 -6.29 11.36
C SER A 31 -7.11 -6.13 10.07
N VAL A 32 -5.85 -5.67 10.16
CA VAL A 32 -4.95 -5.50 9.02
C VAL A 32 -4.22 -6.81 8.73
N THR A 33 -4.83 -7.63 7.89
CA THR A 33 -4.31 -8.95 7.49
C THR A 33 -4.39 -9.16 5.98
N GLY A 34 -3.57 -10.08 5.48
CA GLY A 34 -3.62 -10.53 4.09
C GLY A 34 -2.57 -11.59 3.81
N LEU A 35 -2.95 -12.65 3.09
CA LEU A 35 -2.04 -13.71 2.68
C LEU A 35 -1.04 -13.24 1.61
N TYR A 36 -1.48 -12.31 0.76
CA TYR A 36 -0.70 -11.74 -0.34
C TYR A 36 -0.58 -10.22 -0.19
N ARG A 37 0.49 -9.65 -0.74
CA ARG A 37 0.80 -8.20 -0.73
C ARG A 37 -0.44 -7.34 -0.99
N ARG A 38 -1.17 -7.60 -2.07
CA ARG A 38 -2.36 -6.83 -2.48
C ARG A 38 -3.46 -6.83 -1.41
N ARG A 39 -3.72 -7.98 -0.78
CA ARG A 39 -4.77 -8.12 0.23
C ARG A 39 -4.39 -7.40 1.52
N LEU A 40 -3.12 -7.48 1.90
CA LEU A 40 -2.56 -6.78 3.06
C LEU A 40 -2.57 -5.26 2.86
N LEU A 41 -2.16 -4.79 1.69
CA LEU A 41 -2.23 -3.36 1.34
C LEU A 41 -3.68 -2.88 1.39
N ARG A 42 -4.63 -3.62 0.81
CA ARG A 42 -6.06 -3.23 0.84
C ARG A 42 -6.64 -3.15 2.25
N SER A 43 -6.33 -4.11 3.13
CA SER A 43 -6.80 -4.06 4.52
C SER A 43 -6.14 -2.93 5.30
N PHE A 44 -4.86 -2.65 5.05
CA PHE A 44 -4.16 -1.51 5.62
C PHE A 44 -4.77 -0.18 5.17
N TYR A 45 -5.02 0.00 3.87
CA TYR A 45 -5.66 1.21 3.34
C TYR A 45 -7.07 1.40 3.90
N ALA A 46 -7.85 0.32 4.04
CA ALA A 46 -9.19 0.41 4.64
C ALA A 46 -9.16 0.90 6.10
N TRP A 47 -8.14 0.48 6.86
CA TRP A 47 -7.92 0.97 8.23
C TRP A 47 -7.38 2.41 8.26
N LYS A 48 -6.44 2.71 7.35
CA LYS A 48 -5.71 3.98 7.33
C LYS A 48 -6.42 5.12 6.61
N ALA A 49 -7.51 4.84 5.87
CA ALA A 49 -8.35 5.86 5.26
C ALA A 49 -8.80 6.97 6.25
N ASN A 50 -8.81 6.67 7.55
CA ASN A 50 -9.15 7.60 8.62
C ASN A 50 -7.96 8.31 9.28
N HIS A 51 -6.70 7.98 8.94
CA HIS A 51 -5.50 8.37 9.70
C HIS A 51 -4.49 9.25 8.93
N GLY A 52 -4.77 9.58 7.66
CA GLY A 52 -3.91 10.45 6.85
C GLY A 52 -2.58 9.83 6.42
N ASP A 53 -1.81 10.59 5.63
CA ASP A 53 -0.49 10.16 5.14
C ASP A 53 0.59 10.25 6.24
N PRO A 54 1.54 9.31 6.29
CA PRO A 54 2.63 9.38 7.26
C PRO A 54 3.57 10.52 6.91
N ALA A 55 4.00 11.26 7.93
CA ALA A 55 4.95 12.34 7.76
C ALA A 55 6.31 11.90 7.19
N HIS A 56 6.66 10.61 7.28
CA HIS A 56 7.95 10.06 6.82
C HIS A 56 7.98 9.64 5.35
N PHE A 57 6.83 9.64 4.65
CA PHE A 57 6.81 9.27 3.23
C PHE A 57 7.46 10.36 2.38
N HIS A 58 8.22 9.95 1.36
CA HIS A 58 8.85 10.89 0.45
C HIS A 58 7.77 11.75 -0.24
N PRO A 59 7.94 13.09 -0.37
CA PRO A 59 6.92 13.97 -0.94
C PRO A 59 6.39 13.55 -2.31
N THR A 60 7.24 12.97 -3.14
CA THR A 60 6.90 12.46 -4.49
C THR A 60 6.10 11.16 -4.47
N LEU A 61 6.06 10.47 -3.32
CA LEU A 61 5.33 9.21 -3.10
C LEU A 61 4.06 9.41 -2.26
N LYS A 62 3.81 10.64 -1.78
CA LYS A 62 2.58 11.02 -1.08
C LYS A 62 1.34 10.67 -1.90
N TRP A 63 0.27 10.36 -1.18
CA TRP A 63 -0.99 9.99 -1.77
C TRP A 63 -1.69 11.26 -2.19
N ASP A 64 -1.55 11.61 -3.47
CA ASP A 64 -2.39 12.64 -4.06
C ASP A 64 -3.81 12.06 -4.21
N PRO A 65 -4.85 12.66 -3.60
CA PRO A 65 -6.24 12.26 -3.81
C PRO A 65 -6.63 12.31 -5.29
N SER A 66 -5.98 13.16 -6.09
CA SER A 66 -6.17 13.26 -7.54
C SER A 66 -5.50 12.13 -8.34
N LEU A 67 -4.51 11.44 -7.76
CA LEU A 67 -3.96 10.20 -8.32
C LEU A 67 -4.87 8.98 -8.04
N GLY A 68 -5.80 9.12 -7.09
CA GLY A 68 -6.71 8.09 -6.61
C GLY A 68 -5.96 6.94 -5.91
N PRO A 69 -6.61 6.20 -4.98
CA PRO A 69 -6.11 4.89 -4.62
C PRO A 69 -6.23 4.03 -5.88
N ARG A 70 -5.15 3.90 -6.65
CA ARG A 70 -5.02 2.81 -7.62
C ARG A 70 -4.88 1.51 -6.82
N ILE A 71 -5.98 1.08 -6.21
CA ILE A 71 -6.21 -0.32 -5.91
C ILE A 71 -6.08 -0.98 -7.28
N PRO A 72 -5.04 -1.79 -7.53
CA PRO A 72 -4.93 -2.40 -8.82
C PRO A 72 -6.16 -3.30 -8.98
N GLU A 73 -7.00 -2.96 -9.96
CA GLU A 73 -8.04 -3.84 -10.52
C GLU A 73 -7.45 -5.25 -10.52
N ALA A 74 -8.21 -6.24 -10.01
CA ALA A 74 -7.72 -7.59 -9.79
C ALA A 74 -6.91 -8.04 -11.01
N VAL A 75 -5.58 -8.06 -10.88
CA VAL A 75 -4.72 -8.56 -11.95
C VAL A 75 -5.00 -10.05 -11.96
N VAL A 76 -5.82 -10.46 -12.93
CA VAL A 76 -5.96 -11.87 -13.28
C VAL A 76 -4.57 -12.29 -13.72
N TYR A 77 -3.88 -13.03 -12.86
CA TYR A 77 -2.66 -13.71 -13.24
C TYR A 77 -3.05 -14.68 -14.35
N SER A 78 -2.72 -14.36 -15.60
CA SER A 78 -2.83 -15.32 -16.68
C SER A 78 -1.90 -16.47 -16.35
N GLU A 79 -2.40 -17.71 -16.42
CA GLU A 79 -1.56 -18.89 -16.29
C GLU A 79 -0.40 -18.79 -17.29
N TRP A 80 0.81 -19.07 -16.80
CA TRP A 80 2.00 -19.09 -17.64
C TRP A 80 1.76 -20.08 -18.78
N LYS A 81 1.73 -19.59 -20.04
CA LYS A 81 1.77 -20.45 -21.22
C LYS A 81 3.20 -20.83 -21.56
#